data_AF-A0A0K8Q812-F1
#
_entry.id   AF-A0A0K8Q812-F1
#
_cell.length_a   1.000
_cell.length_b   1.000
_cell.length_c   1.000
_cell.angle_alpha   90.00
_cell.angle_beta   90.00
_cell.angle_gamma   90.00
#
_symmetry.space_group_name_H-M   'P 1'
#
loop_
_entity.id
_entity.type
_entity.pdbx_description
1 polymer ?
#
loop_
_entity_poly.entity_id
_entity_poly.type
_entity_poly.pdbx_seq_one_letter_code
_entity_poly.pdbx_strand_id
1 'polypeptide(L)'
;MYGQSYGGFCALSYLSFAPAGLREVLITGGLAPLHGTADRVYKATFRRVSARNAEYFSWYPEDREKVNKIARHLRTAAEFLPGGERLTVERFQMVGAFLGGNTRVDALHHLLEDAFIPAPGGERLSDQFLEQVYGLVSRSANPLYALMHESIYGQGQATQWAAWRVLNDFPEFRPEAPQLLLTGEMVYPWYFEQDKTLAPWGMLRNTWQKRRTGPLSTIRRSWPRTRSRSPRRCTARTSTSTGTYRWRPPRPSVDSRSGRQQISTMTHCRRR
;
A
#
# COMPACT_ATOMS: atom_id res chain seq x y z
N MET A 1 2.10 14.11 -18.66
CA MET A 1 1.80 13.83 -17.24
C MET A 1 2.21 12.40 -16.94
N TYR A 2 2.91 12.19 -15.83
CA TYR A 2 3.30 10.85 -15.37
C TYR A 2 2.55 10.55 -14.06
N GLY A 3 1.75 9.50 -14.06
CA GLY A 3 0.88 9.13 -12.94
C GLY A 3 1.28 7.79 -12.33
N GLN A 4 1.79 7.81 -11.11
CA GLN A 4 2.07 6.64 -10.30
C GLN A 4 1.26 6.72 -9.01
N SER A 5 0.75 5.58 -8.53
CA SER A 5 -0.11 5.51 -7.33
C SER A 5 -1.26 6.53 -7.42
N TYR A 6 -1.48 7.38 -6.42
CA TYR A 6 -2.47 8.47 -6.47
C TYR A 6 -2.36 9.34 -7.73
N GLY A 7 -1.17 9.53 -8.29
CA GLY A 7 -0.97 10.26 -9.54
C GLY A 7 -1.70 9.65 -10.74
N GLY A 8 -1.97 8.34 -10.73
CA GLY A 8 -2.83 7.69 -11.72
C GLY A 8 -4.29 8.15 -11.64
N PHE A 9 -4.83 8.30 -10.42
CA PHE A 9 -6.16 8.86 -10.20
C PHE A 9 -6.22 10.30 -10.71
N CYS A 10 -5.22 11.13 -10.37
CA CYS A 10 -5.11 12.49 -10.89
C CYS A 10 -5.06 12.49 -12.43
N ALA A 11 -4.23 11.64 -13.03
CA ALA A 11 -4.10 11.55 -14.48
C ALA A 11 -5.42 11.21 -15.17
N LEU A 12 -6.19 10.27 -14.62
CA LEU A 12 -7.53 9.93 -15.11
C LEU A 12 -8.52 11.10 -14.98
N SER A 13 -8.47 11.85 -13.88
CA SER A 13 -9.30 13.04 -13.71
C SER A 13 -8.95 14.14 -14.72
N TYR A 14 -7.67 14.44 -14.95
CA TYR A 14 -7.27 15.42 -15.97
C TYR A 14 -7.65 14.98 -17.39
N LEU A 15 -7.48 13.70 -17.72
CA LEU A 15 -7.96 13.14 -19.00
C LEU A 15 -9.48 13.29 -19.17
N SER A 16 -10.23 13.32 -18.08
CA SER A 16 -11.70 13.43 -18.11
C SER A 16 -12.19 14.87 -18.19
N PHE A 17 -11.61 15.77 -17.39
CA PHE A 17 -12.10 17.15 -17.24
C PHE A 17 -11.34 18.18 -18.07
N ALA A 18 -10.06 17.94 -18.36
CA ALA A 18 -9.20 18.89 -19.07
C ALA A 18 -8.24 18.19 -20.08
N PRO A 19 -8.75 17.30 -20.97
CA PRO A 19 -7.89 16.54 -21.87
C PRO A 19 -7.07 17.42 -22.82
N ALA A 20 -7.60 18.58 -23.23
CA ALA A 20 -6.90 19.52 -24.10
C ALA A 20 -5.62 20.10 -23.48
N GLY A 21 -5.51 20.10 -22.14
CA GLY A 21 -4.31 20.53 -21.42
C GLY A 21 -3.19 19.48 -21.37
N LEU A 22 -3.40 18.29 -21.95
CA LEU A 22 -2.48 17.16 -21.86
C LEU A 22 -1.93 16.79 -23.23
N ARG A 23 -0.61 16.87 -23.39
CA ARG A 23 0.09 16.33 -24.58
C ARG A 23 0.19 14.80 -24.57
N GLU A 24 0.49 14.22 -23.40
CA GLU A 24 0.71 12.78 -23.22
C GLU A 24 0.51 12.41 -21.75
N VAL A 25 0.03 11.19 -21.49
CA VAL A 25 -0.16 10.64 -20.14
C VAL A 25 0.43 9.23 -20.06
N LEU A 26 1.34 9.02 -19.11
CA LEU A 26 1.89 7.70 -18.79
C LEU A 26 1.40 7.30 -17.40
N ILE A 27 0.69 6.16 -17.30
CA ILE A 27 0.16 5.65 -16.03
C ILE A 27 0.93 4.39 -15.67
N THR A 28 1.57 4.39 -14.50
CA THR A 28 2.35 3.26 -13.98
C THR A 28 1.77 2.69 -12.68
N GLY A 29 0.64 3.21 -12.22
CA GLY A 29 -0.14 2.69 -11.09
C GLY A 29 -1.35 3.57 -10.78
N GLY A 30 -2.24 3.10 -9.90
CA GLY A 30 -3.42 3.84 -9.45
C GLY A 30 -4.50 4.04 -10.51
N LEU A 31 -4.90 2.95 -11.16
CA LEU A 31 -6.05 2.94 -12.03
C LEU A 31 -7.33 2.93 -11.18
N ALA A 32 -8.10 4.02 -11.25
CA ALA A 32 -9.38 4.13 -10.58
C ALA A 32 -10.40 3.16 -11.18
N PRO A 33 -11.30 2.56 -10.37
CA PRO A 33 -12.45 1.85 -10.92
C PRO A 33 -13.32 2.83 -11.73
N LEU A 34 -13.84 2.38 -12.87
CA LEU A 34 -14.77 3.20 -13.66
C LEU A 34 -16.12 3.36 -12.95
N HIS A 35 -16.58 2.29 -12.28
CA HIS A 35 -17.84 2.22 -11.56
C HIS A 35 -17.70 1.32 -10.33
N GLY A 36 -18.54 1.56 -9.32
CA GLY A 36 -18.68 0.72 -8.13
C GLY A 36 -18.47 1.51 -6.85
N THR A 37 -18.90 0.92 -5.74
CA THR A 37 -18.73 1.50 -4.40
C THR A 37 -17.32 1.28 -3.88
N ALA A 38 -16.89 2.12 -2.93
CA ALA A 38 -15.67 1.90 -2.17
C ALA A 38 -15.64 0.51 -1.52
N ASP A 39 -16.79 0.00 -1.07
CA ASP A 39 -16.93 -1.34 -0.48
C ASP A 39 -16.47 -2.44 -1.45
N ARG A 40 -16.80 -2.33 -2.75
CA ARG A 40 -16.36 -3.29 -3.77
C ARG A 40 -14.83 -3.29 -3.89
N VAL A 41 -14.22 -2.11 -3.85
CA VAL A 41 -12.76 -1.98 -3.91
C VAL A 41 -12.14 -2.65 -2.69
N TYR A 42 -12.59 -2.32 -1.48
CA TYR A 42 -12.03 -2.91 -0.27
C TYR A 42 -12.27 -4.42 -0.16
N LYS A 43 -13.41 -4.95 -0.62
CA LYS A 43 -13.63 -6.41 -0.68
C LYS A 43 -12.58 -7.09 -1.56
N ALA A 44 -12.22 -6.49 -2.69
CA ALA A 44 -11.14 -6.99 -3.53
C ALA A 44 -9.76 -6.80 -2.86
N THR A 45 -9.54 -5.66 -2.19
CA THR A 45 -8.29 -5.37 -1.48
C THR A 45 -8.04 -6.35 -0.34
N PHE A 46 -9.01 -6.64 0.53
CA PHE A 46 -8.86 -7.60 1.63
C PHE A 46 -8.53 -9.01 1.12
N ARG A 47 -9.22 -9.48 0.06
CA ARG A 47 -8.88 -10.76 -0.59
C ARG A 47 -7.45 -10.78 -1.11
N ARG A 48 -7.00 -9.69 -1.72
CA ARG A 48 -5.64 -9.58 -2.26
C ARG A 48 -4.60 -9.51 -1.15
N VAL A 49 -4.85 -8.76 -0.08
CA VAL A 49 -3.95 -8.68 1.08
C VAL A 49 -3.89 -10.01 1.82
N SER A 50 -5.00 -10.76 1.90
CA SER A 50 -5.02 -12.12 2.45
C SER A 50 -4.12 -13.06 1.65
N ALA A 51 -4.26 -13.05 0.31
CA ALA A 51 -3.37 -13.81 -0.57
C ALA A 51 -1.90 -13.40 -0.42
N ARG A 52 -1.60 -12.09 -0.28
CA ARG A 52 -0.22 -11.61 -0.07
C ARG A 52 0.36 -11.98 1.30
N ASN A 53 -0.46 -12.02 2.35
CA ASN A 53 -0.04 -12.58 3.64
C ASN A 53 0.32 -14.06 3.49
N ALA A 54 -0.56 -14.85 2.87
CA ALA A 54 -0.32 -16.28 2.66
C ALA A 54 0.96 -16.54 1.85
N GLU A 55 1.18 -15.76 0.79
CA GLU A 55 2.39 -15.82 -0.02
C GLU A 55 3.64 -15.45 0.79
N TYR A 56 3.62 -14.36 1.55
CA TYR A 56 4.72 -13.95 2.41
C TYR A 56 5.11 -15.04 3.42
N PHE A 57 4.13 -15.57 4.16
CA PHE A 57 4.39 -16.63 5.15
C PHE A 57 4.73 -17.98 4.51
N SER A 58 4.52 -18.16 3.20
CA SER A 58 5.04 -19.33 2.48
C SER A 58 6.54 -19.22 2.20
N TRP A 59 7.07 -18.00 2.12
CA TRP A 59 8.51 -17.74 1.96
C TRP A 59 9.25 -17.70 3.29
N TYR A 60 8.61 -17.11 4.32
CA TYR A 60 9.16 -16.99 5.68
C TYR A 60 8.17 -17.57 6.72
N PRO A 61 8.05 -18.91 6.84
CA PRO A 61 7.13 -19.53 7.79
C PRO A 61 7.40 -19.14 9.25
N GLU A 62 8.66 -18.93 9.63
CA GLU A 62 9.09 -18.53 10.97
C GLU A 62 8.56 -17.15 11.39
N ASP A 63 8.36 -16.25 10.43
CA ASP A 63 7.84 -14.92 10.71
C ASP A 63 6.38 -14.94 11.15
N ARG A 64 5.63 -16.00 10.83
CA ARG A 64 4.28 -16.20 11.36
C ARG A 64 4.31 -16.24 12.89
N GLU A 65 5.24 -17.00 13.45
CA GLU A 65 5.38 -17.12 14.89
C GLU A 65 5.87 -15.82 15.53
N LYS A 66 6.79 -15.10 14.87
CA LYS A 66 7.25 -13.78 15.32
C LYS A 66 6.11 -12.77 15.36
N VAL A 67 5.32 -12.64 14.28
CA VAL A 67 4.16 -11.74 14.20
C VAL A 67 3.14 -12.07 15.29
N ASN A 68 2.82 -13.36 15.48
CA ASN A 68 1.91 -13.78 16.55
C ASN A 68 2.48 -13.52 17.95
N LYS A 69 3.79 -13.70 18.16
CA LYS A 69 4.48 -13.39 19.43
C LYS A 69 4.38 -11.90 19.75
N ILE A 70 4.68 -11.03 18.78
CA ILE A 70 4.52 -9.58 18.91
C ILE A 70 3.08 -9.23 19.24
N ALA A 71 2.10 -9.80 18.53
CA ALA A 71 0.69 -9.57 18.78
C ALA A 71 0.27 -9.94 20.22
N ARG A 72 0.70 -11.12 20.70
CA ARG A 72 0.45 -11.54 22.09
C ARG A 72 1.11 -10.60 23.09
N HIS A 73 2.36 -10.21 22.85
CA HIS A 73 3.08 -9.26 23.71
C HIS A 73 2.34 -7.93 23.83
N LEU A 74 1.93 -7.33 22.72
CA LEU A 74 1.23 -6.04 22.69
C LEU A 74 -0.16 -6.06 23.38
N ARG A 75 -0.78 -7.25 23.50
CA ARG A 75 -2.03 -7.43 24.26
C ARG A 75 -1.82 -7.36 25.77
N THR A 76 -0.66 -7.80 26.27
CA THR A 76 -0.39 -7.89 27.71
C THR A 76 0.58 -6.84 28.23
N ALA A 77 1.46 -6.32 27.38
CA ALA A 77 2.47 -5.32 27.71
C ALA A 77 2.19 -4.01 26.98
N ALA A 78 2.46 -2.89 27.65
CA ALA A 78 2.42 -1.58 27.04
C ALA A 78 3.79 -1.24 26.45
N GLU A 79 3.86 -1.20 25.13
CA GLU A 79 5.03 -0.72 24.39
C GLU A 79 4.70 0.62 23.72
N PHE A 80 5.67 1.51 23.69
CA PHE A 80 5.48 2.88 23.23
C PHE A 80 6.41 3.17 22.06
N LEU A 81 5.85 3.75 21.02
CA LEU A 81 6.60 4.29 19.89
C LEU A 81 7.37 5.54 20.34
N PRO A 82 8.44 5.95 19.63
CA PRO A 82 9.22 7.16 19.91
C PRO A 82 8.38 8.44 20.05
N GLY A 83 7.23 8.53 19.39
CA GLY A 83 6.26 9.63 19.56
C GLY A 83 5.51 9.61 20.91
N GLY A 84 5.81 8.68 21.80
CA GLY A 84 5.14 8.46 23.08
C GLY A 84 3.70 7.95 22.93
N GLU A 85 3.37 7.35 21.78
CA GLU A 85 2.08 6.73 21.49
C GLU A 85 2.18 5.24 21.75
N ARG A 86 1.12 4.62 22.25
CA ARG A 86 1.11 3.17 22.44
C ARG A 86 1.13 2.46 21.09
N LEU A 87 2.01 1.47 20.95
CA LEU A 87 1.93 0.52 19.84
C LEU A 87 0.86 -0.52 20.17
N THR A 88 -0.27 -0.45 19.47
CA THR A 88 -1.37 -1.42 19.56
C THR A 88 -1.19 -2.53 18.52
N VAL A 89 -1.93 -3.62 18.66
CA VAL A 89 -1.88 -4.73 17.68
C VAL A 89 -2.34 -4.25 16.31
N GLU A 90 -3.42 -3.48 16.25
CA GLU A 90 -3.96 -2.91 15.01
C GLU A 90 -3.01 -1.91 14.34
N ARG A 91 -2.25 -1.13 15.12
CA ARG A 91 -1.17 -0.30 14.55
C ARG A 91 -0.03 -1.15 14.02
N PHE A 92 0.38 -2.19 14.76
CA PHE A 92 1.39 -3.11 14.29
C PHE A 92 0.96 -3.82 13.00
N GLN A 93 -0.30 -4.20 12.83
CA GLN A 93 -0.80 -4.80 11.58
C GLN A 93 -0.53 -3.93 10.34
N MET A 94 -0.37 -2.61 10.49
CA MET A 94 -0.08 -1.69 9.39
C MET A 94 1.32 -1.87 8.77
N VAL A 95 2.24 -2.59 9.42
CA VAL A 95 3.54 -2.92 8.80
C VAL A 95 3.38 -3.78 7.55
N GLY A 96 2.21 -4.40 7.35
CA GLY A 96 1.83 -5.05 6.10
C GLY A 96 1.75 -4.12 4.89
N ALA A 97 1.95 -2.81 5.03
CA ALA A 97 2.25 -1.91 3.91
C ALA A 97 3.40 -2.43 3.03
N PHE A 98 4.35 -3.20 3.59
CA PHE A 98 5.39 -3.87 2.81
C PHE A 98 4.86 -4.93 1.83
N LEU A 99 3.66 -5.47 2.04
CA LEU A 99 3.04 -6.47 1.17
C LEU A 99 2.50 -5.88 -0.16
N GLY A 100 2.43 -4.55 -0.27
CA GLY A 100 1.87 -3.83 -1.43
C GLY A 100 2.78 -3.75 -2.66
N GLY A 101 4.05 -4.15 -2.57
CA GLY A 101 5.00 -4.14 -3.69
C GLY A 101 5.96 -5.33 -3.69
N ASN A 102 6.35 -5.82 -4.87
CA ASN A 102 7.13 -7.06 -5.00
C ASN A 102 8.56 -6.97 -4.43
N THR A 103 9.15 -5.78 -4.31
CA THR A 103 10.55 -5.59 -3.88
C THR A 103 10.71 -5.21 -2.41
N ARG A 104 9.64 -5.28 -1.60
CA ARG A 104 9.66 -4.80 -0.22
C ARG A 104 9.34 -5.85 0.84
N VAL A 105 9.08 -7.09 0.43
CA VAL A 105 8.74 -8.20 1.34
C VAL A 105 9.93 -8.61 2.22
N ASP A 106 11.15 -8.57 1.68
CA ASP A 106 12.37 -8.88 2.44
C ASP A 106 12.60 -7.85 3.56
N ALA A 107 12.19 -6.59 3.36
CA ALA A 107 12.26 -5.56 4.39
C ALA A 107 11.33 -5.84 5.58
N LEU A 108 10.20 -6.52 5.35
CA LEU A 108 9.34 -6.97 6.45
C LEU A 108 10.01 -8.11 7.23
N HIS A 109 10.67 -9.04 6.55
CA HIS A 109 11.44 -10.09 7.21
C HIS A 109 12.52 -9.50 8.12
N HIS A 110 13.33 -8.59 7.57
CA HIS A 110 14.38 -7.88 8.34
C HIS A 110 13.82 -7.06 9.51
N LEU A 111 12.65 -6.43 9.36
CA LEU A 111 11.98 -5.76 10.47
C LEU A 111 11.67 -6.73 11.62
N LEU A 112 11.31 -7.98 11.32
CA LEU A 112 10.87 -8.96 12.31
C LEU A 112 12.03 -9.72 12.97
N GLU A 113 13.19 -9.83 12.33
CA GLU A 113 14.37 -10.58 12.83
C GLU A 113 14.77 -10.19 14.26
N ASP A 114 14.90 -8.88 14.54
CA ASP A 114 15.40 -8.36 15.83
C ASP A 114 14.32 -7.64 16.64
N ALA A 115 13.08 -8.15 16.58
CA ALA A 115 11.94 -7.51 17.23
C ALA A 115 12.04 -7.49 18.76
N PHE A 116 12.66 -8.50 19.38
CA PHE A 116 12.73 -8.66 20.84
C PHE A 116 14.16 -8.58 21.38
N ILE A 117 14.30 -8.00 22.58
CA ILE A 117 15.52 -8.01 23.38
C ILE A 117 15.23 -8.53 24.79
N PRO A 118 16.22 -9.16 25.47
CA PRO A 118 16.11 -9.47 26.89
C PRO A 118 16.03 -8.19 27.73
N ALA A 119 15.11 -8.15 28.71
CA ALA A 119 15.03 -7.07 29.68
C ALA A 119 14.73 -7.60 31.09
N PRO A 120 14.98 -6.80 32.15
CA PRO A 120 14.50 -7.15 33.48
C PRO A 120 12.98 -7.32 33.48
N GLY A 121 12.50 -8.51 33.86
CA GLY A 121 11.07 -8.83 33.88
C GLY A 121 10.51 -9.51 32.62
N GLY A 122 11.37 -9.83 31.64
CA GLY A 122 10.99 -10.58 30.44
C GLY A 122 11.50 -9.95 29.15
N GLU A 123 11.17 -10.55 28.01
CA GLU A 123 11.48 -9.95 26.71
C GLU A 123 10.67 -8.68 26.49
N ARG A 124 11.29 -7.68 25.83
CA ARG A 124 10.65 -6.45 25.40
C ARG A 124 10.91 -6.19 23.92
N LEU A 125 10.10 -5.32 23.31
CA LEU A 125 10.38 -4.89 21.95
C LEU A 125 11.63 -3.99 21.94
N SER A 126 12.51 -4.20 20.95
CA SER A 126 13.74 -3.42 20.83
C SER A 126 13.46 -1.98 20.39
N ASP A 127 14.27 -1.02 20.85
CA ASP A 127 14.13 0.38 20.45
C ASP A 127 14.26 0.54 18.92
N GLN A 128 15.17 -0.23 18.31
CA GLN A 128 15.35 -0.27 16.87
C GLN A 128 14.09 -0.78 16.14
N PHE A 129 13.41 -1.79 16.66
CA PHE A 129 12.13 -2.26 16.12
C PHE A 129 11.05 -1.18 16.24
N LEU A 130 10.93 -0.55 17.41
CA LEU A 130 9.93 0.49 17.68
C LEU A 130 10.13 1.72 16.78
N GLU A 131 11.37 2.14 16.54
CA GLU A 131 11.70 3.25 15.63
C GLU A 131 11.31 2.92 14.18
N GLN A 132 11.64 1.72 13.70
CA GLN A 132 11.27 1.30 12.35
C GLN A 132 9.76 1.19 12.17
N VAL A 133 9.05 0.60 13.14
CA VAL A 133 7.58 0.54 13.13
C VAL A 133 7.00 1.96 13.13
N TYR A 134 7.53 2.86 13.96
CA TYR A 134 7.07 4.25 14.03
C TYR A 134 7.18 4.97 12.68
N GLY A 135 8.29 4.81 11.96
CA GLY A 135 8.45 5.37 10.62
C GLY A 135 7.41 4.87 9.60
N LEU A 136 6.84 3.68 9.82
CA LEU A 136 5.81 3.10 8.95
C LEU A 136 4.38 3.51 9.36
N VAL A 137 4.13 3.63 10.66
CA VAL A 137 2.77 3.77 11.22
C VAL A 137 2.49 5.16 11.80
N SER A 138 3.43 6.10 11.73
CA SER A 138 3.19 7.52 12.03
C SER A 138 2.69 8.25 10.78
N ARG A 139 1.78 9.23 10.97
CA ARG A 139 1.38 10.18 9.92
C ARG A 139 1.84 11.60 10.19
N SER A 140 2.84 11.77 11.04
CA SER A 140 3.44 13.06 11.35
C SER A 140 3.89 13.82 10.10
N ALA A 141 4.56 13.12 9.17
CA ALA A 141 5.06 13.69 7.93
C ALA A 141 4.00 13.94 6.84
N ASN A 142 2.82 13.30 6.96
CA ASN A 142 1.80 13.32 5.91
C ASN A 142 0.37 13.12 6.45
N PRO A 143 -0.13 13.99 7.34
CA PRO A 143 -1.44 13.81 7.97
C PRO A 143 -2.60 13.83 6.97
N LEU A 144 -2.47 14.61 5.88
CA LEU A 144 -3.46 14.66 4.81
C LEU A 144 -3.60 13.34 4.07
N TYR A 145 -2.57 12.49 4.06
CA TYR A 145 -2.67 11.16 3.45
C TYR A 145 -3.78 10.35 4.12
N ALA A 146 -3.76 10.24 5.45
CA ALA A 146 -4.77 9.49 6.19
C ALA A 146 -6.18 10.08 5.99
N LEU A 147 -6.29 11.42 6.00
CA LEU A 147 -7.57 12.10 5.82
C LEU A 147 -8.17 11.87 4.43
N MET A 148 -7.36 11.94 3.38
CA MET A 148 -7.83 11.84 1.99
C MET A 148 -7.81 10.42 1.42
N HIS A 149 -7.18 9.46 2.11
CA HIS A 149 -6.87 8.14 1.56
C HIS A 149 -8.05 7.46 0.86
N GLU A 150 -9.20 7.43 1.52
CA GLU A 150 -10.39 6.73 1.02
C GLU A 150 -11.20 7.56 0.01
N SER A 151 -10.98 8.89 -0.03
CA SER A 151 -11.77 9.82 -0.86
C SER A 151 -11.69 9.50 -2.36
N ILE A 152 -10.61 8.84 -2.78
CA ILE A 152 -10.41 8.35 -4.15
C ILE A 152 -11.43 7.29 -4.58
N TYR A 153 -12.24 6.77 -3.67
CA TYR A 153 -13.32 5.83 -3.97
C TYR A 153 -14.72 6.44 -3.83
N GLY A 154 -14.83 7.71 -3.44
CA GLY A 154 -16.11 8.41 -3.19
C GLY A 154 -16.85 8.86 -4.46
N GLN A 155 -16.98 8.01 -5.48
CA GLN A 155 -17.57 8.38 -6.78
C GLN A 155 -19.08 8.72 -6.70
N GLY A 156 -19.43 9.97 -6.35
CA GLY A 156 -20.81 10.42 -6.20
C GLY A 156 -21.49 10.00 -4.90
N GLN A 157 -20.77 9.33 -3.99
CA GLN A 157 -21.24 8.80 -2.73
C GLN A 157 -20.20 9.02 -1.62
N ALA A 158 -20.67 9.13 -0.39
CA ALA A 158 -19.81 9.15 0.78
C ALA A 158 -19.26 7.73 1.03
N THR A 159 -17.97 7.62 1.35
CA THR A 159 -17.33 6.30 1.57
C THR A 159 -17.73 5.69 2.91
N GLN A 160 -17.99 6.56 3.90
CA GLN A 160 -18.45 6.17 5.24
C GLN A 160 -17.59 5.06 5.84
N TRP A 161 -16.26 5.25 5.83
CA TRP A 161 -15.30 4.27 6.32
C TRP A 161 -15.46 2.90 5.68
N ALA A 162 -15.45 2.85 4.35
CA ALA A 162 -15.67 1.61 3.61
C ALA A 162 -14.66 0.52 4.01
N ALA A 163 -13.39 0.85 4.22
CA ALA A 163 -12.39 -0.09 4.71
C ALA A 163 -12.82 -0.73 6.05
N TRP A 164 -13.26 0.10 7.00
CA TRP A 164 -13.65 -0.34 8.33
C TRP A 164 -14.96 -1.13 8.33
N ARG A 165 -15.95 -0.71 7.53
CA ARG A 165 -17.22 -1.44 7.38
C ARG A 165 -17.00 -2.79 6.73
N VAL A 166 -16.19 -2.85 5.68
CA VAL A 166 -15.88 -4.09 4.97
C VAL A 166 -15.04 -5.04 5.82
N LEU A 167 -14.19 -4.54 6.72
CA LEU A 167 -13.44 -5.38 7.66
C LEU A 167 -14.36 -6.34 8.46
N ASN A 168 -15.63 -5.99 8.70
CA ASN A 168 -16.60 -6.88 9.34
C ASN A 168 -16.82 -8.19 8.56
N ASP A 169 -16.65 -8.18 7.24
CA ASP A 169 -16.77 -9.36 6.38
C ASP A 169 -15.49 -10.22 6.38
N PHE A 170 -14.41 -9.77 7.03
CA PHE A 170 -13.10 -10.42 7.07
C PHE A 170 -12.55 -10.49 8.52
N PRO A 171 -13.19 -11.27 9.41
CA PRO A 171 -12.81 -11.35 10.81
C PRO A 171 -11.37 -11.84 11.04
N GLU A 172 -10.76 -12.53 10.07
CA GLU A 172 -9.37 -12.96 10.12
C GLU A 172 -8.36 -11.80 10.18
N PHE A 173 -8.76 -10.58 9.80
CA PHE A 173 -7.94 -9.37 9.93
C PHE A 173 -8.15 -8.65 11.26
N ARG A 174 -9.00 -9.16 12.16
CA ARG A 174 -9.21 -8.55 13.47
C ARG A 174 -7.94 -8.63 14.33
N PRO A 175 -7.65 -7.61 15.15
CA PRO A 175 -6.52 -7.62 16.06
C PRO A 175 -6.58 -8.78 17.08
N GLU A 176 -7.77 -9.31 17.34
CA GLU A 176 -8.02 -10.43 18.25
C GLU A 176 -7.88 -11.81 17.59
N ALA A 177 -7.64 -11.86 16.27
CA ALA A 177 -7.50 -13.12 15.56
C ALA A 177 -6.36 -13.99 16.17
N PRO A 178 -6.55 -15.32 16.25
CA PRO A 178 -5.55 -16.22 16.82
C PRO A 178 -4.27 -16.27 15.97
N GLN A 179 -4.43 -16.11 14.65
CA GLN A 179 -3.36 -15.98 13.67
C GLN A 179 -3.45 -14.58 13.08
N LEU A 180 -2.53 -13.70 13.48
CA LEU A 180 -2.59 -12.31 13.07
C LEU A 180 -2.26 -12.18 11.58
N LEU A 181 -3.13 -11.50 10.84
CA LEU A 181 -2.84 -11.06 9.47
C LEU A 181 -2.43 -9.59 9.47
N LEU A 182 -1.42 -9.27 8.67
CA LEU A 182 -0.99 -7.89 8.45
C LEU A 182 -1.92 -7.23 7.43
N THR A 183 -2.23 -5.96 7.65
CA THR A 183 -3.08 -5.16 6.76
C THR A 183 -2.26 -4.41 5.72
N GLY A 184 -2.90 -3.97 4.62
CA GLY A 184 -2.26 -3.07 3.66
C GLY A 184 -2.32 -1.60 4.13
N GLU A 185 -2.39 -0.67 3.19
CA GLU A 185 -2.47 0.77 3.45
C GLU A 185 -3.90 1.24 3.85
N MET A 186 -4.75 0.35 4.37
CA MET A 186 -6.10 0.72 4.80
C MET A 186 -6.04 1.74 5.96
N VAL A 187 -6.92 2.73 5.92
CA VAL A 187 -7.07 3.73 6.99
C VAL A 187 -8.38 3.52 7.72
N TYR A 188 -8.31 3.44 9.05
CA TYR A 188 -9.45 3.15 9.92
C TYR A 188 -9.73 4.29 10.91
N PRO A 189 -10.97 4.39 11.47
CA PRO A 189 -11.34 5.48 12.38
C PRO A 189 -10.42 5.63 13.59
N TRP A 190 -10.08 4.50 14.22
CA TRP A 190 -9.23 4.44 15.42
C TRP A 190 -7.83 5.03 15.19
N TYR A 191 -7.36 5.12 13.94
CA TYR A 191 -6.04 5.65 13.66
C TYR A 191 -5.93 7.14 14.03
N PHE A 192 -7.02 7.88 13.88
CA PHE A 192 -7.11 9.28 14.28
C PHE A 192 -7.21 9.46 15.81
N GLU A 193 -7.46 8.39 16.55
CA GLU A 193 -7.49 8.41 18.03
C GLU A 193 -6.14 8.00 18.60
N GLN A 194 -5.41 7.14 17.89
CA GLN A 194 -4.15 6.57 18.36
C GLN A 194 -2.90 7.34 17.88
N ASP A 195 -2.96 8.00 16.72
CA ASP A 195 -1.90 8.90 16.24
C ASP A 195 -2.20 10.35 16.67
N LYS A 196 -1.36 10.90 17.54
CA LYS A 196 -1.40 12.26 18.09
C LYS A 196 -1.38 13.32 17.00
N THR A 197 -0.71 13.09 15.87
CA THR A 197 -0.73 14.05 14.76
C THR A 197 -2.09 14.07 14.08
N LEU A 198 -2.79 12.93 14.05
CA LEU A 198 -4.11 12.80 13.46
C LEU A 198 -5.24 13.23 14.39
N ALA A 199 -5.05 13.20 15.71
CA ALA A 199 -6.08 13.56 16.70
C ALA A 199 -6.76 14.93 16.44
N PRO A 200 -6.03 16.03 16.14
CA PRO A 200 -6.65 17.31 15.80
C PRO A 200 -7.56 17.27 14.55
N TRP A 201 -7.36 16.29 13.67
CA TRP A 201 -8.11 16.15 12.42
C TRP A 201 -9.42 15.38 12.59
N GLY A 202 -9.73 14.86 13.79
CA GLY A 202 -10.90 14.01 14.05
C GLY A 202 -12.25 14.64 13.69
N MET A 203 -12.41 15.95 13.91
CA MET A 203 -13.63 16.68 13.51
C MET A 203 -13.73 16.78 11.98
N LEU A 204 -12.65 17.21 11.32
CA LEU A 204 -12.61 17.36 9.87
C LEU A 204 -12.85 16.02 9.17
N ARG A 205 -12.25 14.95 9.70
CA ARG A 205 -12.43 13.55 9.29
C ARG A 205 -13.90 13.12 9.24
N ASN A 206 -14.69 13.39 10.28
CA ASN A 206 -16.11 13.01 10.32
C ASN A 206 -16.90 13.68 9.19
N THR A 207 -16.59 14.94 8.89
CA THR A 207 -17.22 15.71 7.81
C THR A 207 -16.82 15.15 6.44
N TRP A 208 -15.53 14.86 6.24
CA TRP A 208 -15.02 14.30 4.97
C TRP A 208 -15.60 12.93 4.65
N GLN A 209 -15.70 12.04 5.63
CA GLN A 209 -16.20 10.67 5.42
C GLN A 209 -17.69 10.61 5.10
N LYS A 210 -18.45 11.64 5.46
CA LYS A 210 -19.87 11.81 5.12
C LYS A 210 -20.08 12.63 3.84
N ARG A 211 -19.02 13.20 3.28
CA ARG A 211 -19.11 14.06 2.09
C ARG A 211 -19.26 13.19 0.85
N ARG A 212 -20.26 13.51 0.03
CA ARG A 212 -20.33 13.01 -1.36
C ARG A 212 -19.30 13.76 -2.18
N THR A 213 -18.32 13.06 -2.72
CA THR A 213 -17.37 13.62 -3.68
C THR A 213 -17.92 13.50 -5.10
N GLY A 214 -17.52 14.42 -5.98
CA GLY A 214 -17.85 14.34 -7.41
C GLY A 214 -17.29 13.07 -8.05
N PRO A 215 -17.77 12.68 -9.24
CA PRO A 215 -17.22 11.55 -9.94
C PRO A 215 -15.75 11.83 -10.33
N LEU A 216 -14.87 10.85 -10.15
CA LEU A 216 -13.46 10.96 -10.53
C LEU A 216 -13.26 11.12 -12.05
N SER A 217 -14.25 10.73 -12.84
CA SER A 217 -14.27 10.87 -14.28
C SER A 217 -15.70 11.10 -14.78
N THR A 218 -15.84 11.85 -15.86
CA THR A 218 -17.11 12.06 -16.58
C THR A 218 -17.31 11.04 -17.69
N ILE A 219 -16.56 9.93 -17.69
CA ILE A 219 -16.60 8.92 -18.76
C ILE A 219 -18.00 8.31 -18.84
N ARG A 220 -18.86 8.96 -19.62
CA ARG A 220 -20.02 8.37 -20.29
C ARG A 220 -19.47 7.50 -21.42
N ARG A 221 -20.21 6.44 -21.74
CA ARG A 221 -19.92 5.38 -22.73
C ARG A 221 -19.43 5.80 -24.14
N SER A 222 -19.23 7.09 -24.41
CA SER A 222 -18.80 7.63 -25.68
C SER A 222 -17.44 8.31 -25.54
N TRP A 223 -16.36 7.52 -25.61
CA TRP A 223 -15.19 8.04 -26.32
C TRP A 223 -15.66 8.39 -27.74
N PRO A 224 -15.35 9.58 -28.29
CA PRO A 224 -15.53 9.80 -29.70
C PRO A 224 -14.72 8.71 -30.40
N ARG A 225 -15.38 7.89 -31.23
CA ARG A 225 -14.67 7.08 -32.22
C ARG A 225 -13.84 8.08 -33.03
N THR A 226 -12.54 8.14 -32.76
CA THR A 226 -11.61 8.87 -33.60
C THR A 226 -11.80 8.33 -35.00
N ARG A 227 -12.22 9.21 -35.93
CA ARG A 227 -12.37 8.85 -37.34
C ARG A 227 -11.06 8.19 -37.77
N SER A 228 -11.18 6.92 -38.16
CA SER A 228 -10.09 6.12 -38.70
C SER A 228 -9.46 6.87 -39.88
N ARG A 229 -8.21 7.30 -39.74
CA ARG A 229 -7.27 7.17 -40.86
C ARG A 229 -6.74 5.73 -40.81
N SER A 230 -6.71 5.08 -41.97
CA SER A 230 -6.54 3.64 -42.19
C SER A 230 -5.53 2.93 -41.28
N PRO A 231 -5.73 1.63 -40.97
CA PRO A 231 -4.95 0.92 -39.97
C PRO A 231 -3.54 0.63 -40.48
N ARG A 232 -2.52 1.19 -39.83
CA ARG A 232 -1.22 0.48 -39.77
C ARG A 232 -1.36 -0.59 -38.69
N ARG A 233 -1.20 -1.85 -39.07
CA ARG A 233 -1.20 -3.00 -38.15
C ARG A 233 -0.09 -2.80 -37.12
N CYS A 234 -0.44 -2.30 -35.94
CA CYS A 234 0.34 -2.54 -34.73
C CYS A 234 -0.13 -3.89 -34.18
N THR A 235 0.64 -4.93 -34.44
CA THR A 235 0.50 -6.20 -33.71
C THR A 235 0.83 -5.95 -32.25
N ALA A 236 -0.17 -5.96 -31.38
CA ALA A 236 0.04 -6.06 -29.94
C ALA A 236 0.67 -7.43 -29.66
N ARG A 237 1.98 -7.47 -29.39
CA ARG A 237 2.59 -8.62 -28.71
C ARG A 237 2.34 -8.44 -27.22
N THR A 238 1.34 -9.13 -26.69
CA THR A 238 1.33 -9.54 -25.29
C THR A 238 2.40 -10.61 -25.12
N SER A 239 3.58 -10.24 -24.62
CA SER A 239 4.53 -11.23 -24.13
C SER A 239 4.12 -11.67 -22.73
N THR A 240 3.29 -12.71 -22.63
CA THR A 240 3.25 -13.54 -21.42
C THR A 240 4.53 -14.37 -21.42
N SER A 241 5.58 -13.86 -20.79
CA SER A 241 6.71 -14.72 -20.41
C SER A 241 6.31 -15.46 -19.13
N THR A 242 5.81 -16.68 -19.28
CA THR A 242 5.90 -17.71 -18.25
C THR A 242 7.37 -18.13 -18.16
N GLY A 243 8.18 -17.30 -17.52
CA GLY A 243 9.56 -17.62 -17.18
C GLY A 243 9.60 -18.24 -15.78
N THR A 244 9.68 -19.57 -15.70
CA THR A 244 10.11 -20.27 -14.49
C THR A 244 11.55 -19.87 -14.18
N TYR A 245 11.77 -19.01 -13.19
CA TYR A 245 13.11 -18.70 -12.71
C TYR A 245 13.59 -19.80 -11.77
N ARG A 246 14.54 -20.61 -12.24
CA ARG A 246 15.30 -21.55 -11.41
C ARG A 246 16.58 -20.86 -10.97
N TRP A 247 16.65 -20.50 -9.69
CA TRP A 247 17.83 -19.87 -9.09
C TRP A 247 18.99 -20.88 -9.03
N ARG A 248 20.18 -20.48 -9.50
CA ARG A 248 21.45 -21.16 -9.24
C ARG A 248 22.40 -20.17 -8.55
N PRO A 249 23.06 -20.55 -7.44
CA PRO A 249 23.99 -19.66 -6.77
C PRO A 249 25.26 -19.44 -7.61
N PRO A 250 25.85 -18.22 -7.60
CA PRO A 250 27.11 -17.95 -8.29
C PRO A 250 28.30 -18.56 -7.54
N ARG A 251 29.23 -19.17 -8.29
CA ARG A 251 30.54 -19.57 -7.78
C ARG A 251 31.45 -18.34 -7.64
N PRO A 252 32.32 -18.27 -6.63
CA PRO A 252 33.16 -17.11 -6.41
C PRO A 252 34.33 -17.09 -7.41
N SER A 253 34.53 -15.96 -8.08
CA SER A 253 35.81 -15.61 -8.70
C SER A 253 36.17 -14.20 -8.30
N VAL A 254 37.26 -14.10 -7.54
CA VAL A 254 37.95 -12.86 -7.16
C VAL A 254 38.73 -12.38 -8.38
N ASP A 255 38.50 -11.15 -8.85
CA ASP A 255 39.61 -10.25 -9.13
C ASP A 255 39.19 -8.77 -9.12
N SER A 256 40.18 -7.99 -8.73
CA SER A 256 40.29 -6.60 -8.38
C SER A 256 40.41 -5.65 -9.58
N ARG A 257 40.07 -4.38 -9.31
CA ARG A 257 40.43 -3.12 -10.01
C ARG A 257 39.32 -2.40 -10.78
N SER A 258 39.04 -1.19 -10.26
CA SER A 258 38.57 0.03 -10.93
C SER A 258 37.28 0.02 -11.76
N GLY A 259 36.34 0.88 -11.37
CA GLY A 259 35.39 1.47 -12.32
C GLY A 259 33.99 1.67 -11.74
N ARG A 260 33.61 2.93 -11.53
CA ARG A 260 32.23 3.34 -11.23
C ARG A 260 31.27 2.74 -12.26
N GLN A 261 30.16 2.14 -11.83
CA GLN A 261 29.02 1.85 -12.70
C GLN A 261 27.80 2.66 -12.24
N GLN A 262 27.54 3.73 -12.99
CA GLN A 262 26.21 4.35 -13.10
C GLN A 262 25.36 3.47 -14.01
N ILE A 263 24.20 3.01 -13.53
CA ILE A 263 23.16 2.45 -14.39
C ILE A 263 22.24 3.60 -14.79
N SER A 264 22.45 4.11 -16.01
CA SER A 264 21.58 5.07 -16.67
C SER A 264 20.75 4.34 -17.72
N THR A 265 19.45 4.20 -17.51
CA THR A 265 18.51 3.72 -18.53
C THR A 265 17.82 4.94 -19.17
N MET A 266 18.46 5.50 -20.20
CA MET A 266 17.80 6.37 -21.17
C MET A 266 17.43 5.54 -22.40
N THR A 267 16.14 5.52 -22.76
CA THR A 267 15.73 5.09 -24.11
C THR A 267 15.32 6.34 -24.89
N HIS A 268 16.14 6.74 -25.85
CA HIS A 268 15.79 7.75 -26.87
C HIS A 268 15.37 7.02 -28.15
N CYS A 269 14.19 7.36 -28.68
CA CYS A 269 13.79 6.96 -30.03
C CYS A 269 13.92 8.19 -30.94
N ARG A 270 14.94 8.19 -31.82
CA ARG A 270 15.09 9.20 -32.88
C ARG A 270 14.18 8.87 -34.05
N ARG A 271 13.61 9.92 -34.63
CA ARG A 271 12.80 9.91 -35.86
C ARG A 271 13.59 9.36 -37.06
N ARG A 272 12.92 8.57 -37.90
CA ARG A 272 12.97 8.72 -39.35
C ARG A 272 11.57 9.01 -39.84
#